data_AF-A0AAV0C1J3-F1
#
_entry.id   AF-A0AAV0C1J3-F1
#
_cell.length_a   1.000
_cell.length_b   1.000
_cell.length_c   1.000
_cell.angle_alpha   90.00
_cell.angle_beta   90.00
_cell.angle_gamma   90.00
#
_symmetry.space_group_name_H-M   'P 1'
#
loop_
_entity.id
_entity.type
_entity.pdbx_description
1 polymer ?
#
loop_
_entity_poly.entity_id
_entity_poly.type
_entity_poly.pdbx_seq_one_letter_code
_entity_poly.pdbx_strand_id
1 'polypeptide(L)'
;MASPQHSTNVNMASQISEESSSKKSERAKSDGIVRPQGRKSCNEKKRKLNAEIGVVEVINKLQCILEKQIEFNVAKLELKRENQQKEYALREQAMKRKIELKEKRLELKMKELEVKERAQHRAHQECIMHLDLSKLPPTVRATYEIIQAKILKEWEIGYSSGI
;
A
#
# COMPACT_ATOMS: atom_id res chain seq x y z
N MET A 1 -3.92 21.50 28.97
CA MET A 1 -5.36 21.59 29.32
C MET A 1 -6.02 20.37 28.69
N ALA A 2 -6.48 19.32 29.36
CA ALA A 2 -6.58 18.97 30.76
C ALA A 2 -6.59 17.43 30.85
N SER A 3 -5.97 16.87 31.88
CA SER A 3 -6.28 15.51 32.35
C SER A 3 -7.66 15.53 33.02
N PRO A 4 -8.36 14.40 33.01
CA PRO A 4 -9.09 14.02 34.22
C PRO A 4 -8.65 12.64 34.74
N GLN A 5 -8.21 12.64 36.00
CA GLN A 5 -8.25 11.47 36.86
C GLN A 5 -9.67 11.29 37.39
N HIS A 6 -10.10 10.05 37.62
CA HIS A 6 -10.91 9.73 38.79
C HIS A 6 -10.65 8.30 39.27
N SER A 7 -10.20 8.24 40.53
CA SER A 7 -10.14 7.10 41.42
C SER A 7 -11.54 6.56 41.72
N THR A 8 -11.66 5.24 41.92
CA THR A 8 -12.44 4.75 43.05
C THR A 8 -11.88 3.44 43.60
N ASN A 9 -11.67 3.51 44.91
CA ASN A 9 -11.18 2.52 45.85
C ASN A 9 -12.32 1.53 46.14
N VAL A 10 -12.05 0.21 46.18
CA VAL A 10 -12.95 -0.76 46.82
C VAL A 10 -12.16 -1.52 47.87
N ASN A 11 -12.30 -1.03 49.09
CA ASN A 11 -11.91 -1.65 50.33
C ASN A 11 -13.08 -2.55 50.77
N MET A 12 -12.87 -3.85 50.93
CA MET A 12 -13.83 -4.75 51.56
C MET A 12 -13.11 -5.45 52.72
N ALA A 13 -13.39 -4.94 53.91
CA ALA A 13 -12.99 -5.50 55.19
C ALA A 13 -13.70 -6.84 55.46
N SER A 14 -13.03 -7.72 56.19
CA SER A 14 -13.66 -8.52 57.24
C SER A 14 -12.59 -9.00 58.21
N GLN A 15 -12.45 -8.23 59.29
CA GLN A 15 -11.88 -8.67 60.55
C GLN A 15 -12.93 -9.52 61.26
N ILE A 16 -12.55 -10.69 61.75
CA ILE A 16 -13.30 -11.41 62.79
C ILE A 16 -12.34 -11.54 63.98
N SER A 17 -12.69 -10.84 65.05
CA SER A 17 -12.16 -11.00 66.40
C SER A 17 -13.17 -11.82 67.18
N GLU A 18 -12.78 -12.96 67.74
CA GLU A 18 -13.46 -13.57 68.87
C GLU A 18 -12.41 -14.01 69.90
N GLU A 19 -12.30 -13.24 70.98
CA GLU A 19 -11.76 -13.72 72.24
C GLU A 19 -12.86 -14.49 72.98
N SER A 20 -12.54 -15.68 73.50
CA SER A 20 -13.13 -16.09 74.78
C SER A 20 -12.19 -17.02 75.56
N SER A 21 -11.87 -16.53 76.75
CA SER A 21 -11.13 -17.14 77.84
C SER A 21 -11.82 -18.40 78.38
N SER A 22 -11.07 -19.48 78.66
CA SER A 22 -11.36 -20.37 79.80
C SER A 22 -10.14 -21.20 80.21
N LYS A 23 -10.00 -21.42 81.52
CA LYS A 23 -8.80 -21.83 82.26
C LYS A 23 -8.58 -23.36 82.29
N LYS A 24 -7.29 -23.71 82.30
CA LYS A 24 -6.56 -24.86 82.92
C LYS A 24 -7.36 -26.12 83.35
N SER A 25 -6.88 -27.28 82.88
CA SER A 25 -6.66 -28.44 83.76
C SER A 25 -5.40 -29.22 83.34
N GLU A 26 -4.49 -29.41 84.29
CA GLU A 26 -3.33 -30.32 84.20
C GLU A 26 -3.80 -31.77 84.04
N ARG A 27 -3.21 -32.53 83.10
CA ARG A 27 -2.73 -33.88 83.40
C ARG A 27 -1.88 -34.50 82.29
N ALA A 28 -0.89 -35.24 82.77
CA ALA A 28 -0.16 -36.33 82.13
C ALA A 28 0.81 -35.97 80.99
N LYS A 29 2.08 -35.81 81.40
CA LYS A 29 3.24 -36.10 80.56
C LYS A 29 3.14 -37.57 80.13
N SER A 30 2.82 -37.83 78.86
CA SER A 30 3.07 -39.11 78.22
C SER A 30 4.36 -38.99 77.42
N ASP A 31 5.42 -39.62 77.92
CA ASP A 31 6.62 -39.89 77.16
C ASP A 31 6.29 -40.77 75.94
N GLY A 32 6.94 -40.46 74.81
CA GLY A 32 7.24 -41.44 73.78
C GLY A 32 6.36 -41.45 72.52
N ILE A 33 6.64 -40.53 71.60
CA ILE A 33 7.33 -40.79 70.32
C ILE A 33 7.64 -39.42 69.71
N VAL A 34 8.90 -39.00 69.76
CA VAL A 34 9.37 -37.84 69.01
C VAL A 34 9.28 -38.20 67.53
N ARG A 35 8.27 -37.63 66.85
CA ARG A 35 8.11 -37.76 65.40
C ARG A 35 9.37 -37.19 64.74
N PRO A 36 10.10 -37.93 63.89
CA PRO A 36 11.35 -37.45 63.32
C PRO A 36 11.10 -36.12 62.59
N GLN A 37 11.90 -35.10 62.92
CA GLN A 37 11.83 -33.73 62.37
C GLN A 37 11.94 -33.67 60.83
N GLY A 38 12.26 -34.79 60.15
CA GLY A 38 12.43 -34.87 58.70
C GLY A 38 11.15 -34.87 57.86
N ARG A 39 9.95 -35.02 58.43
CA ARG A 39 8.70 -35.07 57.62
C ARG A 39 8.25 -33.70 57.09
N LYS A 40 8.61 -32.59 57.74
CA LYS A 40 8.20 -31.23 57.30
C LYS A 40 8.97 -30.77 56.06
N SER A 41 10.28 -31.02 55.99
CA SER A 41 11.13 -30.61 54.87
C SER A 41 10.85 -31.37 53.57
N CYS A 42 10.42 -32.64 53.64
CA CYS A 42 10.05 -33.42 52.46
C CYS A 42 8.78 -32.88 51.77
N ASN A 43 7.77 -32.52 52.56
CA ASN A 43 6.51 -31.96 52.03
C ASN A 43 6.71 -30.55 51.46
N GLU A 44 7.58 -29.74 52.06
CA GLU A 44 7.90 -28.40 51.58
C GLU A 44 8.65 -28.43 50.24
N LYS A 45 9.61 -29.36 50.07
CA LYS A 45 10.27 -29.61 48.78
C LYS A 45 9.27 -30.00 47.69
N LYS A 46 8.29 -30.86 47.98
CA LYS A 46 7.24 -31.24 47.01
C LYS A 46 6.34 -30.06 46.61
N ARG A 47 5.93 -29.23 47.56
CA ARG A 47 5.14 -28.01 47.26
C ARG A 47 5.94 -27.04 46.40
N LYS A 48 7.23 -26.87 46.69
CA LYS A 48 8.13 -26.02 45.92
C LYS A 48 8.30 -26.52 44.47
N LEU A 49 8.55 -27.82 44.28
CA LEU A 49 8.65 -28.42 42.95
C LEU A 49 7.34 -28.26 42.15
N ASN A 50 6.18 -28.45 42.77
CA ASN A 50 4.89 -28.24 42.10
C ASN A 50 4.67 -26.76 41.72
N ALA A 51 5.10 -25.82 42.56
CA ALA A 51 5.08 -24.40 42.23
C ALA A 51 6.04 -24.07 41.07
N GLU A 52 7.25 -24.65 41.06
CA GLU A 52 8.23 -24.51 39.97
C GLU A 52 7.67 -25.07 38.65
N ILE A 53 6.98 -26.21 38.68
CA ILE A 53 6.28 -26.76 37.49
C ILE A 53 5.22 -25.77 36.98
N GLY A 54 4.40 -25.21 37.87
CA GLY A 54 3.41 -24.19 37.49
C GLY A 54 4.04 -22.93 36.87
N VAL A 55 5.20 -22.49 37.38
CA VAL A 55 5.95 -21.37 36.81
C VAL A 55 6.45 -21.69 35.41
N VAL A 56 6.99 -22.89 35.19
CA VAL A 56 7.45 -23.35 33.86
C VAL A 56 6.30 -23.36 32.85
N GLU A 57 5.11 -23.84 33.23
CA GLU A 57 3.94 -23.81 32.35
C GLU A 57 3.53 -22.39 31.95
N VAL A 58 3.58 -21.44 32.89
CA VAL A 58 3.25 -20.03 32.62
C VAL A 58 4.28 -19.41 31.68
N ILE A 59 5.58 -19.67 31.89
CA ILE A 59 6.64 -19.21 31.01
C ILE A 59 6.45 -19.75 29.59
N ASN A 60 6.16 -21.05 29.45
CA ASN A 60 5.92 -21.66 28.14
C ASN A 60 4.71 -21.05 27.43
N LYS A 61 3.63 -20.75 28.15
CA LYS A 61 2.46 -20.06 27.60
C LYS A 61 2.81 -18.65 27.12
N LEU A 62 3.57 -17.90 27.92
CA LEU A 62 4.02 -16.56 27.54
C LEU A 62 4.93 -16.60 26.31
N GLN A 63 5.87 -17.54 26.25
CA GLN A 63 6.73 -17.73 25.11
C GLN A 63 5.92 -18.01 23.84
N CYS A 64 4.96 -18.94 23.89
CA CYS A 64 4.09 -19.25 22.76
C CYS A 64 3.26 -18.03 22.28
N ILE A 65 2.78 -17.20 23.22
CA ILE A 65 2.06 -15.97 22.87
C ILE A 65 2.98 -14.97 22.16
N LEU A 66 4.21 -14.80 22.66
CA LEU A 66 5.20 -13.89 22.06
C LEU A 66 5.61 -14.35 20.66
N GLU A 67 5.84 -15.65 20.46
CA GLU A 67 6.14 -16.23 19.15
C GLU A 67 5.03 -15.94 18.15
N LYS A 68 3.76 -16.21 18.51
CA LYS A 68 2.60 -15.89 17.66
C LYS A 68 2.47 -14.39 17.36
N GLN A 69 2.78 -13.53 18.34
CA GLN A 69 2.74 -12.08 18.13
C GLN A 69 3.84 -11.62 17.16
N ILE A 70 5.03 -12.22 17.23
CA ILE A 70 6.13 -11.95 16.30
C ILE A 70 5.72 -12.39 14.89
N GLU A 71 5.21 -13.61 14.72
CA GLU A 71 4.74 -14.13 13.43
C GLU A 71 3.67 -13.21 12.81
N PHE A 72 2.67 -12.83 13.60
CA PHE A 72 1.63 -11.90 13.16
C PHE A 72 2.20 -10.55 12.73
N ASN A 73 3.15 -10.00 13.48
CA ASN A 73 3.78 -8.73 13.16
C ASN A 73 4.61 -8.82 11.87
N VAL A 74 5.34 -9.93 11.66
CA VAL A 74 6.10 -10.17 10.44
C VAL A 74 5.16 -10.23 9.24
N ALA A 75 4.11 -11.06 9.29
CA ALA A 75 3.12 -11.16 8.21
C ALA A 75 2.46 -9.81 7.89
N LYS A 76 2.13 -9.03 8.93
CA LYS A 76 1.57 -7.68 8.78
C LYS A 76 2.54 -6.73 8.06
N LEU A 77 3.83 -6.78 8.39
CA LEU A 77 4.85 -5.95 7.75
C LEU A 77 5.10 -6.36 6.30
N GLU A 78 5.10 -7.65 6.01
CA GLU A 78 5.23 -8.18 4.65
C GLU A 78 4.06 -7.75 3.77
N LEU A 79 2.83 -7.89 4.26
CA LEU A 79 1.64 -7.43 3.54
C LEU A 79 1.69 -5.91 3.29
N LYS A 80 2.15 -5.13 4.27
CA LYS A 80 2.33 -3.68 4.10
C LYS A 80 3.36 -3.36 3.02
N ARG A 81 4.47 -4.09 2.98
CA ARG A 81 5.52 -3.93 1.96
C ARG A 81 5.01 -4.28 0.56
N GLU A 82 4.30 -5.40 0.42
CA GLU A 82 3.70 -5.84 -0.85
C GLU A 82 2.66 -4.84 -1.36
N ASN A 83 1.79 -4.35 -0.48
CA ASN A 83 0.80 -3.33 -0.83
C ASN A 83 1.46 -2.03 -1.30
N GLN A 84 2.51 -1.58 -0.61
CA GLN A 84 3.27 -0.40 -1.03
C GLN A 84 3.90 -0.62 -2.40
N GLN A 85 4.53 -1.78 -2.66
CA GLN A 85 5.12 -2.09 -3.96
C GLN A 85 4.07 -2.09 -5.08
N LYS A 86 2.92 -2.73 -4.87
CA LYS A 86 1.80 -2.72 -5.83
C LYS A 86 1.28 -1.30 -6.08
N GLU A 87 1.16 -0.50 -5.03
CA GLU A 87 0.72 0.89 -5.14
C GLU A 87 1.71 1.74 -5.95
N TYR A 88 3.01 1.60 -5.70
CA TYR A 88 4.05 2.28 -6.49
C TYR A 88 4.01 1.86 -7.96
N ALA A 89 3.91 0.56 -8.24
CA ALA A 89 3.84 0.03 -9.61
C ALA A 89 2.59 0.56 -10.35
N LEU A 90 1.44 0.60 -9.69
CA LEU A 90 0.20 1.15 -10.24
C LEU A 90 0.35 2.66 -10.54
N ARG A 91 0.95 3.42 -9.62
CA ARG A 91 1.19 4.86 -9.81
C ARG A 91 2.13 5.13 -11.00
N GLU A 92 3.21 4.35 -11.11
CA GLU A 92 4.15 4.45 -12.24
C GLU A 92 3.45 4.13 -13.57
N GLN A 93 2.70 3.02 -13.62
CA GLN A 93 1.95 2.64 -14.82
C GLN A 93 0.92 3.72 -15.21
N ALA A 94 0.20 4.29 -14.24
CA ALA A 94 -0.76 5.35 -14.48
C ALA A 94 -0.09 6.62 -15.02
N MET A 95 1.08 7.00 -14.47
CA MET A 95 1.86 8.14 -14.96
C MET A 95 2.34 7.90 -16.40
N LYS A 96 2.90 6.72 -16.68
CA LYS A 96 3.37 6.34 -18.02
C LYS A 96 2.26 6.39 -19.07
N ARG A 97 1.09 5.80 -18.77
CA ARG A 97 -0.09 5.87 -19.66
C ARG A 97 -0.55 7.30 -19.88
N LYS A 98 -0.54 8.14 -18.84
CA LYS A 98 -0.95 9.55 -18.95
C LYS A 98 -0.02 10.34 -19.86
N ILE A 99 1.28 10.08 -19.82
CA ILE A 99 2.27 10.70 -20.72
C ILE A 99 2.04 10.22 -22.15
N GLU A 100 1.94 8.91 -22.36
CA GLU A 100 1.71 8.31 -23.68
C GLU A 100 0.45 8.87 -24.36
N LEU A 101 -0.66 8.99 -23.61
CA LEU A 101 -1.90 9.57 -24.15
C LEU A 101 -1.75 11.05 -24.49
N LYS A 102 -0.96 11.82 -23.73
CA LYS A 102 -0.68 13.23 -24.05
C LYS A 102 0.15 13.34 -25.32
N GLU A 103 1.18 12.50 -25.47
CA GLU A 103 2.03 12.47 -26.66
C GLU A 103 1.23 12.09 -27.90
N LYS A 104 0.44 11.00 -27.85
CA LYS A 104 -0.43 10.59 -28.96
C LYS A 104 -1.44 11.68 -29.34
N ARG A 105 -1.98 12.40 -28.35
CA ARG A 105 -2.89 13.52 -28.62
C ARG A 105 -2.20 14.67 -29.35
N LEU A 106 -0.96 14.99 -28.98
CA LEU A 106 -0.18 16.03 -29.67
C LEU A 106 0.20 15.58 -31.08
N GLU A 107 0.61 14.32 -31.24
CA GLU A 107 0.94 13.74 -32.54
C GLU A 107 -0.25 13.77 -33.50
N LEU A 108 -1.44 13.38 -33.03
CA LEU A 108 -2.67 13.44 -33.82
C LEU A 108 -3.01 14.88 -34.24
N LYS A 109 -2.83 15.86 -33.34
CA LYS A 109 -3.05 17.27 -33.68
C LYS A 109 -2.06 17.76 -34.76
N MET A 110 -0.80 17.35 -34.68
CA MET A 110 0.19 17.71 -35.70
C MET A 110 -0.16 17.08 -37.05
N LYS A 111 -0.52 15.79 -37.07
CA LYS A 111 -0.96 15.09 -38.29
C LYS A 111 -2.23 15.70 -38.88
N GLU A 112 -3.18 16.09 -38.05
CA GLU A 112 -4.41 16.76 -38.49
C GLU A 112 -4.11 18.11 -39.15
N LEU A 113 -3.22 18.91 -38.55
CA LEU A 113 -2.78 20.17 -39.14
C LEU A 113 -2.05 19.95 -40.47
N GLU A 114 -1.15 18.97 -40.53
CA GLU A 114 -0.42 18.61 -41.75
C GLU A 114 -1.37 18.16 -42.88
N VAL A 115 -2.33 17.29 -42.57
CA VAL A 115 -3.34 16.86 -43.55
C VAL A 115 -4.21 18.03 -44.01
N LYS A 116 -4.58 18.93 -43.10
CA LYS A 116 -5.36 20.13 -43.43
C LYS A 116 -4.59 21.07 -44.35
N GLU A 117 -3.32 21.33 -44.05
CA GLU A 117 -2.46 22.18 -44.88
C GLU A 117 -2.26 21.55 -46.26
N ARG A 118 -1.98 20.24 -46.33
CA ARG A 118 -1.87 19.52 -47.60
C ARG A 118 -3.17 19.56 -48.41
N ALA A 119 -4.32 19.38 -47.77
CA ALA A 119 -5.62 19.46 -48.43
C ALA A 119 -5.90 20.88 -48.97
N GLN A 120 -5.58 21.92 -48.19
CA GLN A 120 -5.69 23.31 -48.65
C GLN A 120 -4.74 23.61 -49.82
N HIS A 121 -3.50 23.12 -49.74
CA HIS A 121 -2.52 23.25 -50.82
C HIS A 121 -3.02 22.56 -52.10
N ARG A 122 -3.53 21.32 -51.99
CA ARG A 122 -4.14 20.59 -53.10
C ARG A 122 -5.34 21.35 -53.71
N ALA A 123 -6.26 21.84 -52.87
CA ALA A 123 -7.41 22.61 -53.33
C ALA A 123 -6.98 23.91 -54.05
N HIS A 124 -5.94 24.59 -53.56
CA HIS A 124 -5.38 25.76 -54.22
C HIS A 124 -4.78 25.41 -55.59
N GLN A 125 -4.01 24.32 -55.67
CA GLN A 125 -3.46 23.81 -56.92
C GLN A 125 -4.56 23.45 -57.92
N GLU A 126 -5.61 22.77 -57.48
CA GLU A 126 -6.78 22.46 -58.30
C GLU A 126 -7.46 23.72 -58.83
N CYS A 127 -7.62 24.76 -58.00
CA CYS A 127 -8.17 26.05 -58.43
C CYS A 127 -7.33 26.67 -59.57
N ILE A 128 -5.99 26.63 -59.45
CA ILE A 128 -5.08 27.12 -60.48
C ILE A 128 -5.17 26.28 -61.77
N MET A 129 -5.26 24.96 -61.64
CA MET A 129 -5.34 24.04 -62.78
C MET A 129 -6.64 24.21 -63.57
N HIS A 130 -7.74 24.58 -62.92
CA HIS A 130 -9.05 24.75 -63.56
C HIS A 130 -9.33 26.20 -64.01
N LEU A 131 -8.37 27.12 -63.87
CA LEU A 131 -8.52 28.51 -64.28
C LEU A 131 -8.55 28.64 -65.81
N ASP A 132 -9.57 29.30 -66.37
CA ASP A 132 -9.67 29.57 -67.81
C ASP A 132 -8.68 30.66 -68.25
N LEU A 133 -7.55 30.20 -68.78
CA LEU A 133 -6.45 31.04 -69.26
C LEU A 133 -6.81 31.93 -70.46
N SER A 134 -7.88 31.62 -71.21
CA SER A 134 -8.32 32.42 -72.35
C SER A 134 -8.82 33.80 -71.94
N LYS A 135 -9.30 33.93 -70.70
CA LYS A 135 -9.83 35.17 -70.11
C LYS A 135 -8.75 36.09 -69.56
N LEU A 136 -7.50 35.60 -69.46
CA LEU A 136 -6.39 36.36 -68.88
C LEU A 136 -5.59 37.10 -69.96
N PRO A 137 -5.03 38.28 -69.62
CA PRO A 137 -4.08 38.99 -70.48
C PRO A 137 -2.85 38.13 -70.80
N PRO A 138 -2.20 38.30 -71.97
CA PRO A 138 -1.09 37.45 -72.40
C PRO A 138 0.04 37.31 -71.38
N THR A 139 0.44 38.40 -70.72
CA THR A 139 1.49 38.40 -69.70
C THR A 139 1.11 37.56 -68.47
N VAL A 140 -0.15 37.63 -68.03
CA VAL A 140 -0.66 36.88 -66.88
C VAL A 140 -0.90 35.41 -67.26
N ARG A 141 -1.33 35.15 -68.49
CA ARG A 141 -1.48 33.80 -69.01
C ARG A 141 -0.18 33.01 -68.93
N ALA A 142 0.92 33.59 -69.44
CA ALA A 142 2.23 32.96 -69.43
C ALA A 142 2.71 32.62 -68.01
N THR A 143 2.40 33.44 -67.00
CA THR A 143 2.79 33.14 -65.61
C THR A 143 2.00 31.95 -65.05
N TYR A 144 0.69 31.89 -65.30
CA TYR A 144 -0.12 30.76 -64.85
C TYR A 144 0.20 29.45 -65.58
N GLU A 145 0.57 29.47 -66.86
CA GLU A 145 1.05 28.29 -67.60
C GLU A 145 2.31 27.70 -66.93
N ILE A 146 3.26 28.56 -66.51
CA ILE A 146 4.45 28.13 -65.77
C ILE A 146 4.07 27.50 -64.42
N ILE A 147 3.10 28.08 -63.71
CA ILE A 147 2.64 27.56 -62.42
C ILE A 147 1.94 26.21 -62.61
N GLN A 148 1.05 26.07 -63.60
CA GLN A 148 0.39 24.80 -63.93
C GLN A 148 1.41 23.71 -64.27
N ALA A 149 2.44 24.01 -65.05
CA ALA A 149 3.52 23.07 -65.35
C ALA A 149 4.29 22.61 -64.10
N LYS A 150 4.55 23.54 -63.15
CA LYS A 150 5.17 23.19 -61.86
C LYS A 150 4.27 22.26 -61.03
N ILE A 151 2.99 22.57 -60.94
CA ILE A 151 1.99 21.76 -60.22
C ILE A 151 1.94 20.34 -60.80
N LEU A 152 1.86 20.20 -62.13
CA LEU A 152 1.86 18.89 -62.79
C LEU A 152 3.11 18.07 -62.44
N LYS A 153 4.29 18.70 -62.45
CA LYS A 153 5.54 18.05 -62.04
C LYS A 153 5.52 17.58 -60.58
N GLU A 154 4.99 18.40 -59.67
CA GLU A 154 4.81 18.01 -58.26
C GLU A 154 3.85 16.82 -58.11
N TRP A 155 2.78 16.79 -58.91
CA TRP A 155 1.80 15.70 -58.88
C TRP A 155 2.42 14.39 -59.38
N GLU A 156 3.17 14.41 -60.48
CA GLU A 156 3.90 13.25 -61.01
C GLU A 156 4.88 12.64 -59.99
N ILE A 157 5.59 13.48 -59.24
CA ILE A 157 6.50 13.05 -58.16
C ILE A 157 5.71 12.39 -57.01
N GLY A 158 4.56 12.96 -56.64
CA GLY A 158 3.70 12.44 -55.58
C GLY A 158 3.12 11.06 -55.91
N TYR A 159 2.67 10.83 -57.15
CA TYR A 159 2.15 9.53 -57.58
C TYR A 159 3.23 8.44 -57.68
N SER A 160 4.47 8.82 -58.00
CA SER A 160 5.59 7.88 -58.13
C SER A 160 6.17 7.43 -56.78
N SER A 161 5.89 8.17 -55.70
CA SER A 161 6.46 7.94 -54.38
C SER A 161 5.60 7.04 -53.47
N GLY A 162 4.53 6.43 -53.99
CA GLY A 162 3.72 5.45 -53.28
C GLY A 162 3.10 6.00 -51.98
N ILE A 163 2.39 7.12 -52.09
CA ILE A 163 1.34 7.51 -51.13
C ILE A 163 0.00 7.08 -51.72
#